data_AF-A0A0D0BUC6-F1
#
_entry.id   AF-A0A0D0BUC6-F1
#
_cell.length_a   1.000
_cell.length_b   1.000
_cell.length_c   1.000
_cell.angle_alpha   90.00
_cell.angle_beta   90.00
_cell.angle_gamma   90.00
#
_symmetry.space_group_name_H-M   'P 1'
#
loop_
_entity.id
_entity.type
_entity.pdbx_description
1 polymer ?
#
loop_
_entity_poly.entity_id
_entity_poly.type
_entity_poly.pdbx_seq_one_letter_code
_entity_poly.pdbx_strand_id
1 'polypeptide(L)' 'LQIAPGQISHMADIWLNDNQCPFLAMTAHWISEEPSTGTLKLKSVLLEFHRICRNHLGKSLAKTILYLLD' A
#
# COMPACT_ATOMS: atom_id res chain seq x y z
N LEU A 1 19.13 -4.48 10.01
CA LEU A 1 17.68 -4.44 10.25
C LEU A 1 17.26 -2.99 10.35
N GLN A 2 16.31 -2.56 9.53
CA GLN A 2 15.83 -1.19 9.53
C GLN A 2 15.08 -0.94 10.84
N ILE A 3 15.63 -0.07 11.69
CA ILE A 3 14.96 0.40 12.90
C ILE A 3 13.92 1.42 12.43
N ALA A 4 12.76 0.94 12.00
CA ALA A 4 11.56 1.75 11.95
C ALA A 4 10.98 1.71 13.38
N PRO A 5 11.07 2.79 14.18
CA PRO A 5 10.52 2.79 15.53
C PRO A 5 8.99 2.60 15.57
N GLY A 6 8.32 2.66 14.41
CA GLY A 6 6.91 2.28 14.24
C GLY A 6 6.74 1.06 13.32
N GLN A 7 5.66 0.30 13.55
CA GLN A 7 5.23 -0.78 12.66
C GLN A 7 4.97 -0.23 11.25
N ILE A 8 5.30 -1.01 10.21
CA ILE A 8 4.91 -0.70 8.83
C ILE A 8 3.44 -1.03 8.68
N SER A 9 2.64 -0.06 8.26
CA SER A 9 1.24 -0.23 7.91
C SER A 9 1.05 -0.03 6.42
N HIS A 10 0.06 -0.68 5.82
CA HIS A 10 -0.28 -0.50 4.41
C HIS A 10 -1.75 -0.12 4.26
N MET A 11 -2.04 0.65 3.23
CA MET A 11 -3.39 1.01 2.81
C MET A 11 -3.59 0.53 1.37
N ALA A 12 -4.78 0.00 1.11
CA ALA A 12 -5.22 -0.48 -0.20
C ALA A 12 -6.44 0.35 -0.63
N ASP A 13 -6.24 1.27 -1.57
CA ASP A 13 -7.29 2.11 -2.12
C ASP A 13 -7.86 1.44 -3.37
N ILE A 14 -9.18 1.27 -3.42
CA ILE A 14 -9.88 0.67 -4.57
C ILE A 14 -10.91 1.66 -5.09
N TRP A 15 -10.86 1.94 -6.39
CA TRP A 15 -11.81 2.84 -7.05
C TRP A 15 -12.08 2.43 -8.49
N LEU A 16 -13.14 3.02 -9.06
CA LEU A 16 -13.44 2.96 -10.49
C LEU A 16 -12.98 4.26 -11.14
N ASN A 17 -12.40 4.18 -12.34
CA ASN A 17 -12.23 5.36 -13.18
C ASN A 17 -13.52 5.69 -13.95
N ASP A 18 -13.50 6.76 -14.74
CA ASP A 18 -14.65 7.21 -15.56
C ASP A 18 -15.15 6.15 -16.55
N ASN A 19 -14.27 5.23 -16.95
CA ASN A 19 -14.59 4.10 -17.83
C ASN A 19 -15.06 2.85 -17.04
N GLN A 20 -15.42 3.01 -15.76
CA GLN A 20 -15.83 1.93 -14.86
C GLN A 20 -14.79 0.79 -14.76
N CYS A 21 -13.52 1.12 -15.00
CA CYS A 21 -12.42 0.19 -14.82
C CYS A 21 -11.94 0.26 -13.36
N PRO A 22 -11.90 -0.88 -12.66
CA PRO A 22 -11.47 -0.97 -11.27
C PRO A 22 -9.95 -0.99 -11.14
N PHE A 23 -9.44 -0.19 -10.21
CA PHE A 23 -8.03 -0.09 -9.87
C PHE A 23 -7.82 -0.31 -8.37
N LEU A 24 -6.63 -0.79 -8.04
CA LEU A 24 -6.09 -0.95 -6.70
C LEU A 24 -4.75 -0.23 -6.64
N ALA A 25 -4.59 0.71 -5.70
CA ALA A 25 -3.27 1.19 -5.30
C ALA A 25 -2.96 0.73 -3.88
N MET A 26 -1.72 0.28 -3.69
CA MET A 26 -1.23 -0.09 -2.37
C MET A 26 -0.09 0.83 -1.98
N THR A 27 -0.22 1.45 -0.80
CA THR A 27 0.80 2.35 -0.25
C THR A 27 1.21 1.84 1.13
N ALA A 28 2.50 1.61 1.34
CA ALA A 28 3.04 1.40 2.67
C ALA A 28 3.40 2.74 3.30
N HIS A 29 3.18 2.87 4.60
CA HIS A 29 3.57 4.01 5.39
C HIS A 29 4.20 3.56 6.70
N TRP A 30 5.21 4.31 7.15
CA TRP A 30 5.91 4.06 8.40
C TRP A 30 6.46 5.36 8.97
N ILE A 31 6.79 5.35 10.25
CA ILE A 31 7.47 6.47 10.91
C ILE A 31 8.96 6.17 10.93
N SER A 32 9.78 7.10 10.45
CA SER A 32 11.24 7.05 10.54
C SER A 32 11.77 8.26 11.30
N GLU A 33 12.76 8.06 12.14
CA GLU A 33 13.51 9.14 12.75
C GLU A 33 14.56 9.70 11.77
N GLU A 34 14.64 11.03 11.67
CA GLU A 34 15.70 11.70 10.91
C GLU A 34 16.98 11.77 11.75
N PRO A 35 18.10 11.12 11.34
CA PRO A 35 19.27 10.97 12.20
C PRO A 35 19.93 12.30 12.63
N SER A 36 19.82 13.34 11.81
CA SER A 36 20.44 14.64 12.08
C SER A 36 19.65 15.52 13.05
N THR A 37 18.34 15.26 13.21
CA THR A 37 17.43 16.14 13.97
C THR A 37 16.67 15.41 15.07
N GLY A 38 16.69 14.07 15.09
CA GLY A 38 15.86 13.25 15.98
C GLY A 38 14.36 13.38 15.70
N THR A 39 13.97 14.02 14.60
CA THR A 39 12.56 14.30 14.29
C THR A 39 11.90 13.07 13.66
N LEU A 40 10.73 12.70 14.17
CA LEU A 40 9.90 11.66 13.56
C LEU A 40 9.23 12.20 12.29
N LYS A 41 9.44 11.50 11.17
CA LYS A 41 8.82 11.81 9.87
C LYS A 41 7.97 10.64 9.40
N LEU A 42 6.75 10.93 8.97
CA LEU A 42 5.95 9.98 8.20
C LEU A 42 6.61 9.78 6.83
N LYS A 43 6.82 8.52 6.49
CA LYS A 43 7.30 8.07 5.18
C LYS A 43 6.21 7.26 4.53
N SER A 44 6.17 7.31 3.20
CA SER A 44 5.29 6.47 2.41
C SER A 44 6.00 6.04 1.13
N VAL A 45 5.58 4.89 0.60
CA VAL A 45 6.00 4.39 -0.70
C VAL A 45 4.81 3.72 -1.38
N LEU A 46 4.62 4.02 -2.67
CA LEU A 46 3.69 3.28 -3.51
C LEU A 46 4.30 1.89 -3.74
N LEU A 47 3.65 0.85 -3.22
CA LEU A 47 4.06 -0.53 -3.40
C LEU A 47 3.63 -1.00 -4.80
N GLU A 48 2.38 -0.76 -5.16
CA GLU A 48 1.82 -1.25 -6.41
C GLU A 48 0.66 -0.36 -6.91
N PHE A 49 0.51 -0.31 -8.23
CA PHE A 49 -0.67 0.21 -8.90
C PHE A 49 -1.19 -0.82 -9.91
N HIS A 50 -2.34 -1.45 -9.61
CA HIS A 50 -2.85 -2.59 -10.36
C HIS A 50 -4.26 -2.36 -10.89
N ARG A 51 -4.50 -2.68 -12.17
CA ARG A 51 -5.86 -2.76 -12.73
C ARG A 51 -6.47 -4.11 -12.37
N ILE A 52 -7.61 -4.12 -11.67
CA ILE A 52 -8.28 -5.37 -11.29
C ILE A 52 -9.03 -5.92 -12.49
N CYS A 53 -8.47 -6.91 -13.17
CA CYS A 53 -9.16 -7.61 -14.25
C CYS A 53 -9.79 -8.89 -13.69
N ARG A 54 -11.03 -8.86 -13.17
CA ARG A 54 -11.95 -10.00 -12.82
C ARG A 54 -12.94 -9.62 -11.69
N ASN A 55 -13.80 -10.56 -11.28
CA ASN A 55 -14.80 -10.45 -10.21
C ASN A 55 -14.21 -9.91 -8.89
N HIS A 56 -14.85 -8.86 -8.34
CA HIS A 56 -14.51 -8.14 -7.10
C HIS A 56 -14.88 -8.88 -5.81
N LEU A 57 -14.83 -10.21 -5.80
CA LEU A 57 -15.07 -10.97 -4.58
C LEU A 57 -13.93 -10.73 -3.58
N GLY A 58 -14.24 -10.59 -2.28
CA GLY A 58 -13.24 -10.35 -1.25
C GLY A 58 -12.09 -11.36 -1.24
N LYS A 59 -12.37 -12.63 -1.58
CA LYS A 59 -11.34 -13.69 -1.74
C LYS A 59 -10.40 -13.41 -2.91
N SER A 60 -10.89 -12.86 -4.02
CA SER A 60 -10.06 -12.49 -5.16
C SER A 60 -9.17 -11.29 -4.82
N LEU A 61 -9.72 -10.29 -4.13
CA LEU A 61 -8.96 -9.13 -3.67
C LEU A 61 -7.86 -9.50 -2.69
N ALA A 62 -8.15 -10.36 -1.71
CA ALA A 62 -7.14 -10.85 -0.76
C ALA A 62 -5.99 -11.59 -1.47
N LYS A 63 -6.31 -12.40 -2.49
CA LYS A 63 -5.29 -13.09 -3.31
C LYS A 63 -4.45 -12.12 -4.13
N THR A 64 -5.07 -11.11 -4.73
CA THR A 64 -4.35 -10.05 -5.46
C THR A 64 -3.43 -9.29 -4.52
N ILE A 65 -3.92 -8.86 -3.34
CA ILE A 65 -3.12 -8.16 -2.35
C ILE A 65 -1.92 -9.01 -1.88
N LEU A 66 -2.13 -10.30 -1.60
CA LEU A 66 -1.03 -11.19 -1.21
C LEU A 66 0.02 -11.34 -2.31
N TYR A 67 -0.41 -11.55 -3.56
CA TYR A 67 0.48 -11.63 -4.71
C TYR A 67 1.30 -10.34 -4.94
N LEU A 68 0.74 -9.18 -4.57
CA LEU A 68 1.43 -7.89 -4.71
C LEU A 68 2.39 -7.58 -3.56
N LEU A 69 2.32 -8.33 -2.46
CA LEU A 69 3.18 -8.17 -1.28
C LEU A 69 4.30 -9.23 -1.19
N ASP A 70 4.17 -10.34 -1.90
CA ASP A 70 5.19 -11.41 -2.05
C ASP A 70 6.30 -11.00 -3.05
#